data_AF-A0A925WXD0-F1
#
_entry.id   AF-A0A925WXD0-F1
#
_cell.length_a   1.000
_cell.length_b   1.000
_cell.length_c   1.000
_cell.angle_alpha   90.00
_cell.angle_beta   90.00
_cell.angle_gamma   90.00
#
_symmetry.space_group_name_H-M   'P 1'
#
loop_
_entity.id
_entity.type
_entity.pdbx_description
1 polymer ?
#
loop_
_entity_poly.entity_id
_entity_poly.type
_entity_poly.pdbx_seq_one_letter_code
_entity_poly.pdbx_strand_id
1 'polypeptide(L)'
;MYAILISDFTAFSATTVGSPGTLVDSQLFLFDGAGNGLIANNDAAAATLQSAIPSGSPLLTALPSGVYYLLLDSSGRDPVSGGGAIFPTGGSTSSLLGPTGPGGGQPLTGYIGAGSGTGTYVITLTGASFAQAAAPEPGTAALGLAAIGSLVGMGGLRRRCRVS
;
A
#
# COMPACT_ATOMS: atom_id res chain seq x y z
N MET A 1 -2.54 -7.14 -2.49
CA MET A 1 -1.53 -6.07 -2.63
C MET A 1 -1.83 -4.98 -1.62
N TYR A 2 -0.80 -4.42 -1.00
CA TYR A 2 -0.89 -3.38 0.03
C TYR A 2 -0.31 -2.07 -0.49
N ALA A 3 -1.04 -0.98 -0.31
CA ALA A 3 -0.48 0.36 -0.51
C ALA A 3 0.37 0.74 0.70
N ILE A 4 1.61 1.11 0.45
CA ILE A 4 2.57 1.53 1.48
C ILE A 4 3.16 2.89 1.12
N LEU A 5 3.34 3.74 2.13
CA LEU A 5 4.12 4.96 1.99
C LEU A 5 5.57 4.63 2.34
N ILE A 6 6.46 4.71 1.36
CA ILE A 6 7.91 4.57 1.58
C ILE A 6 8.47 5.98 1.77
N SER A 7 8.97 6.27 2.97
CA SER A 7 9.53 7.58 3.32
C SER A 7 11.06 7.62 3.16
N ASP A 8 11.71 6.46 3.24
CA ASP A 8 13.16 6.33 3.12
C ASP A 8 13.53 4.97 2.49
N PHE A 9 13.96 5.01 1.23
CA PHE A 9 14.41 3.82 0.49
C PHE A 9 15.72 3.23 1.02
N THR A 10 16.54 4.00 1.73
CA THR A 10 17.77 3.47 2.33
C THR A 10 17.46 2.58 3.54
N ALA A 11 16.35 2.86 4.24
CA ALA A 11 15.85 2.08 5.35
C ALA A 11 14.74 1.09 4.97
N PHE A 12 14.21 1.16 3.75
CA PHE A 12 13.09 0.33 3.32
C PHE A 12 13.48 -1.15 3.30
N SER A 13 12.71 -1.99 3.99
CA SER A 13 12.78 -3.44 3.81
C SER A 13 11.40 -4.07 3.98
N ALA A 14 11.21 -5.23 3.36
CA ALA A 14 10.03 -6.06 3.52
C ALA A 14 10.47 -7.53 3.60
N THR A 15 10.00 -8.27 4.61
CA THR A 15 10.40 -9.67 4.77
C THR A 15 9.32 -10.52 5.42
N THR A 16 9.25 -11.79 5.03
CA THR A 16 8.49 -12.82 5.75
C THR A 16 9.39 -13.73 6.60
N VAL A 17 10.71 -13.53 6.58
CA VAL A 17 11.67 -14.32 7.35
C VAL A 17 11.46 -14.09 8.85
N GLY A 18 11.34 -15.17 9.62
CA GLY A 18 11.13 -15.11 11.07
C GLY A 18 9.74 -14.59 11.48
N SER A 19 8.86 -14.30 10.53
CA SER A 19 7.49 -13.87 10.77
C SER A 19 6.56 -15.09 10.90
N PRO A 20 5.54 -15.03 11.78
CA PRO A 20 4.58 -16.13 11.91
C PRO A 20 3.69 -16.25 10.66
N GLY A 21 3.26 -17.46 10.33
CA GLY A 21 2.39 -17.75 9.19
C GLY A 21 2.31 -19.23 8.86
N THR A 22 1.35 -19.60 8.01
CA THR A 22 1.24 -20.96 7.44
C THR A 22 1.55 -21.00 5.96
N LEU A 23 1.77 -19.86 5.31
CA LEU A 23 2.28 -19.83 3.94
C LEU A 23 3.74 -20.26 3.95
N VAL A 24 4.00 -21.43 3.37
CA VAL A 24 5.30 -22.11 3.44
C VAL A 24 6.34 -21.44 2.55
N ASP A 25 5.94 -21.10 1.32
CA ASP A 25 6.83 -20.58 0.28
C ASP A 25 6.27 -19.29 -0.30
N SER A 26 6.88 -18.16 0.07
CA SER A 26 6.38 -16.81 -0.20
C SER A 26 7.23 -16.10 -1.24
N GLN A 27 6.63 -15.16 -1.95
CA GLN A 27 7.35 -14.24 -2.82
C GLN A 27 6.84 -12.81 -2.64
N LEU A 28 7.77 -11.85 -2.66
CA LEU A 28 7.51 -10.43 -2.52
C LEU A 28 7.79 -9.70 -3.84
N PHE A 29 6.92 -8.77 -4.18
CA PHE A 29 7.08 -7.88 -5.32
C PHE A 29 6.73 -6.45 -4.92
N LEU A 30 7.56 -5.50 -5.33
CA LEU A 30 7.30 -4.07 -5.16
C LEU A 30 6.99 -3.45 -6.52
N PHE A 31 5.96 -2.60 -6.55
CA PHE A 31 5.56 -1.81 -7.70
C PHE A 31 5.54 -0.32 -7.36
N ASP A 32 5.78 0.53 -8.36
CA ASP A 32 5.62 1.98 -8.26
C ASP A 32 4.13 2.39 -8.19
N GLY A 33 3.87 3.68 -7.97
CA GLY A 33 2.50 4.23 -7.91
C GLY A 33 1.70 4.10 -9.21
N ALA A 34 2.35 3.80 -10.35
CA ALA A 34 1.71 3.54 -11.64
C ALA A 34 1.50 2.03 -11.91
N GLY A 35 1.96 1.15 -11.01
CA GLY A 35 1.84 -0.30 -11.12
C GLY A 35 2.95 -0.98 -11.93
N ASN A 36 4.05 -0.28 -12.25
CA ASN A 36 5.22 -0.91 -12.87
C ASN A 36 6.07 -1.62 -11.82
N GLY A 37 6.63 -2.77 -12.16
CA GLY A 37 7.48 -3.53 -11.24
C GLY A 37 8.78 -2.78 -10.92
N LEU A 38 9.30 -2.96 -9.71
CA LEU A 38 10.59 -2.39 -9.27
C LEU A 38 11.56 -3.48 -8.83
N ILE A 39 11.09 -4.41 -7.99
CA ILE A 39 11.91 -5.50 -7.47
C ILE A 39 11.04 -6.70 -7.10
N ALA A 40 11.58 -7.90 -7.26
CA ALA A 40 10.99 -9.15 -6.81
C ALA A 40 12.01 -10.01 -6.06
N ASN A 41 11.53 -10.84 -5.14
CA ASN A 41 12.33 -11.86 -4.48
C ASN A 41 11.45 -13.05 -4.07
N ASN A 42 11.92 -14.28 -4.34
CA ASN A 42 11.27 -15.51 -3.90
C ASN A 42 11.88 -16.02 -2.59
N ASP A 43 13.21 -16.10 -2.52
CA ASP A 43 13.90 -16.58 -1.32
C ASP A 43 14.84 -15.52 -0.77
N ALA A 44 14.82 -15.29 0.54
CA ALA A 44 15.75 -14.36 1.19
C ALA A 44 17.21 -14.85 1.10
N ALA A 45 17.41 -16.17 1.05
CA ALA A 45 18.70 -16.81 0.85
C ALA A 45 18.53 -18.20 0.21
N ALA A 46 19.64 -18.83 -0.21
CA ALA A 46 19.59 -20.21 -0.69
C ALA A 46 19.00 -21.14 0.39
N ALA A 47 18.10 -22.04 -0.03
CA ALA A 47 17.40 -22.99 0.84
C ALA A 47 16.47 -22.35 1.91
N THR A 48 16.09 -21.09 1.74
CA THR A 48 14.95 -20.48 2.46
C THR A 48 13.72 -20.49 1.57
N LEU A 49 12.52 -20.53 2.15
CA LEU A 49 11.24 -20.42 1.42
C LEU A 49 10.53 -19.09 1.73
N GLN A 50 11.15 -18.23 2.53
CA GLN A 50 10.62 -16.92 2.87
C GLN A 50 11.35 -15.87 2.06
N SER A 51 10.61 -14.96 1.46
CA SER A 51 11.13 -13.85 0.67
C SER A 51 11.57 -12.66 1.54
N ALA A 52 12.53 -11.91 1.02
CA ALA A 52 12.96 -10.63 1.57
C ALA A 52 13.41 -9.65 0.47
N ILE A 53 12.93 -8.41 0.58
CA ILE A 53 13.51 -7.23 -0.07
C ILE A 53 14.33 -6.51 1.00
N PRO A 54 15.67 -6.63 0.99
CA PRO A 54 16.52 -6.03 2.02
C PRO A 54 16.66 -4.52 1.80
N SER A 55 16.98 -3.82 2.90
CA SER A 55 17.36 -2.41 2.84
C SER A 55 18.66 -2.20 2.07
N GLY A 56 18.79 -1.02 1.45
CA GLY A 56 19.95 -0.69 0.63
C GLY A 56 20.04 -1.45 -0.69
N SER A 57 18.94 -2.07 -1.17
CA SER A 57 18.92 -2.72 -2.48
C SER A 57 19.31 -1.73 -3.59
N PRO A 58 20.30 -2.05 -4.44
CA PRO A 58 20.74 -1.16 -5.51
C PRO A 58 19.65 -0.88 -6.55
N LEU A 59 18.70 -1.82 -6.70
CA LEU A 59 17.55 -1.69 -7.62
C LEU A 59 16.53 -0.62 -7.16
N LEU A 60 16.60 -0.19 -5.91
CA LEU A 60 15.69 0.80 -5.33
C LEU A 60 16.36 2.15 -5.04
N THR A 61 17.55 2.38 -5.62
CA THR A 61 18.30 3.61 -5.40
C THR A 61 17.65 4.80 -6.10
N ALA A 62 17.66 5.97 -5.44
CA ALA A 62 17.16 7.25 -5.96
C ALA A 62 15.67 7.29 -6.35
N LEU A 63 14.84 6.38 -5.82
CA LEU A 63 13.39 6.47 -5.96
C LEU A 63 12.82 7.56 -5.03
N PRO A 64 11.82 8.34 -5.49
CA PRO A 64 11.20 9.38 -4.67
C PRO A 64 10.39 8.75 -3.54
N SER A 65 10.30 9.42 -2.38
CA SER A 65 9.32 9.04 -1.36
C SER A 65 7.90 9.13 -1.93
N GLY A 66 7.02 8.24 -1.50
CA GLY A 66 5.67 8.18 -2.06
C GLY A 66 4.93 6.89 -1.82
N VAL A 67 3.80 6.75 -2.50
CA VAL A 67 2.98 5.54 -2.44
C VAL A 67 3.54 4.50 -3.42
N TYR A 68 3.80 3.33 -2.88
CA TYR A 68 4.22 2.13 -3.59
C TYR A 68 3.26 1.00 -3.24
N TYR A 69 3.32 -0.07 -4.02
CA TYR A 69 2.48 -1.22 -3.79
C TYR A 69 3.31 -2.46 -3.54
N LEU A 70 3.10 -3.07 -2.37
CA LEU A 70 3.72 -4.32 -1.97
C LEU A 70 2.76 -5.48 -2.20
N LEU A 71 3.17 -6.41 -3.03
CA LEU A 71 2.48 -7.67 -3.25
C LEU A 71 3.24 -8.78 -2.53
N LEU A 72 2.50 -9.63 -1.85
CA LEU A 72 2.95 -10.93 -1.39
C LEU A 72 2.05 -11.98 -2.04
N ASP A 73 2.65 -13.03 -2.58
CA ASP A 73 1.94 -14.22 -3.04
C ASP A 73 2.74 -15.49 -2.66
N SER A 74 2.15 -16.65 -2.90
CA SER A 74 2.86 -17.93 -2.85
C SER A 74 3.79 -18.09 -4.06
N SER A 75 4.94 -18.71 -3.86
CA SER A 75 5.93 -19.00 -4.92
C SER A 75 5.28 -19.67 -6.14
N GLY A 76 5.66 -19.22 -7.35
CA GLY A 76 5.10 -19.71 -8.62
C GLY A 76 3.73 -19.13 -9.00
N ARG A 77 3.30 -18.06 -8.33
CA ARG A 77 2.17 -17.20 -8.73
C ARG A 77 2.66 -15.80 -9.07
N ASP A 78 2.98 -15.59 -10.35
CA ASP A 78 3.81 -14.48 -10.78
C ASP A 78 3.00 -13.36 -11.42
N PRO A 79 3.28 -12.09 -11.10
CA PRO A 79 2.64 -10.94 -11.71
C PRO A 79 3.06 -10.77 -13.18
N VAL A 80 2.08 -10.46 -14.04
CA VAL A 80 2.27 -10.20 -15.47
C VAL A 80 1.64 -8.88 -15.89
N SER A 81 2.18 -8.31 -16.95
CA SER A 81 1.59 -7.18 -17.66
C SER A 81 1.05 -7.62 -19.02
N GLY A 82 0.51 -6.68 -19.80
CA GLY A 82 0.07 -6.94 -21.18
C GLY A 82 1.18 -7.42 -22.10
N GLY A 83 2.45 -7.20 -21.75
CA GLY A 83 3.63 -7.70 -22.48
C GLY A 83 4.14 -9.07 -22.01
N GLY A 84 3.54 -9.66 -20.97
CA GLY A 84 3.97 -10.93 -20.38
C GLY A 84 4.62 -10.76 -19.01
N ALA A 85 5.63 -11.59 -18.70
CA ALA A 85 6.29 -11.58 -17.40
C ALA A 85 6.97 -10.23 -17.12
N ILE A 86 6.66 -9.63 -15.95
CA ILE A 86 7.27 -8.35 -15.53
C ILE A 86 8.73 -8.58 -15.12
N PHE A 87 8.95 -9.62 -14.32
CA PHE A 87 10.26 -10.06 -13.86
C PHE A 87 10.78 -11.20 -14.74
N PRO A 88 12.10 -11.38 -14.89
CA PRO A 88 12.66 -12.48 -15.67
C PRO A 88 12.27 -13.84 -15.07
N THR A 89 11.95 -14.79 -15.93
CA THR A 89 11.64 -16.18 -15.54
C THR A 89 12.88 -17.04 -15.58
N GLY A 90 13.11 -17.84 -14.53
CA GLY A 90 14.28 -18.70 -14.41
C GLY A 90 15.50 -17.97 -13.82
N GLY A 91 16.30 -18.70 -13.06
CA GLY A 91 17.42 -18.15 -12.29
C GLY A 91 17.40 -18.65 -10.84
N SER A 92 18.27 -18.07 -10.00
CA SER A 92 18.26 -18.39 -8.57
C SER A 92 17.04 -17.74 -7.91
N THR A 93 16.26 -18.52 -7.19
CA THR A 93 15.12 -18.06 -6.39
C THR A 93 15.54 -17.05 -5.31
N SER A 94 16.81 -17.12 -4.87
CA SER A 94 17.39 -16.20 -3.90
C SER A 94 17.88 -14.86 -4.45
N SER A 95 17.72 -14.60 -5.75
CA SER A 95 18.14 -13.33 -6.35
C SER A 95 17.10 -12.24 -6.16
N LEU A 96 17.58 -10.99 -6.08
CA LEU A 96 16.73 -9.81 -6.26
C LEU A 96 16.58 -9.55 -7.75
N LEU A 97 15.35 -9.56 -8.24
CA LEU A 97 15.05 -9.43 -9.67
C LEU A 97 14.45 -8.05 -9.95
N GLY A 98 15.04 -7.32 -10.90
CA GLY A 98 14.42 -6.14 -11.49
C GLY A 98 13.40 -6.50 -12.57
N PRO A 99 12.58 -5.55 -13.04
CA PRO A 99 11.52 -5.77 -14.03
C PRO A 99 12.10 -5.89 -15.47
N THR A 100 12.96 -6.89 -15.71
CA THR A 100 13.64 -7.08 -16.99
C THR A 100 12.99 -8.13 -17.89
N GLY A 101 11.80 -8.63 -17.51
CA GLY A 101 11.03 -9.54 -18.35
C GLY A 101 10.38 -8.83 -19.55
N PRO A 102 9.79 -9.58 -20.50
CA PRO A 102 9.14 -9.00 -21.69
C PRO A 102 8.04 -7.99 -21.38
N GLY A 103 7.39 -8.13 -20.23
CA GLY A 103 6.36 -7.22 -19.72
C GLY A 103 6.86 -6.18 -18.73
N GLY A 104 8.18 -6.09 -18.48
CA GLY A 104 8.76 -5.31 -17.39
C GLY A 104 8.56 -3.79 -17.48
N GLY A 105 8.41 -3.27 -18.70
CA GLY A 105 8.14 -1.84 -18.93
C GLY A 105 6.65 -1.46 -18.93
N GLN A 106 5.76 -2.33 -18.43
CA GLN A 106 4.31 -2.13 -18.46
C GLN A 106 3.70 -2.44 -17.09
N PRO A 107 2.56 -1.81 -16.75
CA PRO A 107 1.94 -2.00 -15.44
C PRO A 107 1.36 -3.40 -15.29
N LEU A 108 1.23 -3.84 -14.03
CA LEU A 108 0.55 -5.08 -13.66
C LEU A 108 -0.87 -5.14 -14.25
N THR A 109 -1.17 -6.23 -14.98
CA THR A 109 -2.51 -6.49 -15.52
C THR A 109 -3.09 -7.84 -15.10
N GLY A 110 -2.28 -8.72 -14.50
CA GLY A 110 -2.76 -10.03 -14.08
C GLY A 110 -1.68 -10.88 -13.40
N TYR A 111 -1.98 -12.16 -13.28
CA TYR A 111 -1.11 -13.16 -12.64
C TYR A 111 -1.10 -14.43 -13.48
N ILE A 112 0.02 -15.14 -13.48
CA ILE A 112 0.16 -16.48 -14.05
C ILE A 112 0.63 -17.47 -12.98
N GLY A 113 0.44 -18.76 -13.25
CA GLY A 113 0.83 -19.81 -12.32
C GLY A 113 -0.20 -20.05 -11.21
N ALA A 114 -0.17 -21.26 -10.65
CA ALA A 114 -1.12 -21.67 -9.62
C ALA A 114 -0.71 -21.19 -8.22
N GLY A 115 0.59 -20.94 -8.01
CA GLY A 115 1.17 -20.80 -6.68
C GLY A 115 1.42 -22.14 -5.99
N SER A 116 2.35 -22.15 -5.04
CA SER A 116 2.74 -23.33 -4.26
C SER A 116 1.74 -23.70 -3.17
N GLY A 117 0.80 -22.81 -2.84
CA GLY A 117 -0.26 -23.07 -1.88
C GLY A 117 -0.89 -21.80 -1.31
N THR A 118 -1.65 -21.97 -0.23
CA THR A 118 -2.31 -20.88 0.51
C THR A 118 -1.97 -20.96 1.98
N GLY A 119 -1.88 -19.81 2.65
CA GLY A 119 -1.68 -19.77 4.10
C GLY A 119 -1.73 -18.35 4.64
N THR A 120 -1.65 -18.23 5.96
CA THR A 120 -1.49 -16.93 6.62
C THR A 120 -0.03 -16.48 6.53
N TYR A 121 0.19 -15.17 6.60
CA TYR A 121 1.52 -14.59 6.54
C TYR A 121 1.57 -13.31 7.37
N VAL A 122 2.78 -12.92 7.77
CA VAL A 122 3.09 -11.62 8.34
C VAL A 122 4.28 -11.04 7.57
N ILE A 123 4.14 -9.78 7.14
CA ILE A 123 5.22 -9.01 6.52
C ILE A 123 5.76 -8.05 7.57
N THR A 124 7.06 -8.15 7.83
CA THR A 124 7.78 -7.16 8.65
C THR A 124 8.32 -6.07 7.74
N LEU A 125 8.00 -4.81 8.04
CA LEU A 125 8.35 -3.63 7.25
C LEU A 125 9.23 -2.67 8.03
N THR A 126 10.23 -2.07 7.36
CA THR A 126 10.99 -0.91 7.84
C THR A 126 11.01 0.17 6.76
N GLY A 127 11.28 1.43 7.13
CA GLY A 127 11.34 2.55 6.17
C GLY A 127 10.03 2.86 5.44
N ALA A 128 8.93 2.24 5.87
CA ALA A 128 7.60 2.39 5.29
C ALA A 128 6.49 2.28 6.35
N SER A 129 5.33 2.82 6.02
CA SER A 129 4.08 2.64 6.75
C SER A 129 2.96 2.24 5.79
N PHE A 130 1.88 1.66 6.30
CA PHE A 130 0.69 1.47 5.48
C PHE A 130 0.13 2.83 5.07
N ALA A 131 -0.18 3.00 3.78
CA ALA A 131 -0.85 4.21 3.33
C ALA A 131 -2.22 4.27 4.00
N GLN A 132 -2.48 5.34 4.76
CA GLN A 132 -3.81 5.56 5.35
C GLN A 132 -4.82 5.77 4.22
N ALA A 133 -5.97 5.09 4.32
CA ALA A 133 -7.13 5.50 3.53
C ALA A 133 -7.45 6.95 3.90
N ALA A 134 -7.64 7.82 2.92
CA ALA A 134 -8.16 9.16 3.19
C ALA A 134 -9.45 8.99 4.01
N ALA A 135 -9.55 9.67 5.15
CA ALA A 135 -10.82 9.75 5.85
C ALA A 135 -11.89 10.22 4.84
N PRO A 136 -13.13 9.69 4.88
CA PRO A 136 -14.20 10.32 4.15
C PRO A 136 -14.19 11.79 4.55
N GLU A 137 -13.96 12.69 3.58
CA GLU A 137 -14.17 14.12 3.80
C GLU A 137 -15.50 14.25 4.53
N PRO A 138 -15.61 15.02 5.63
CA PRO A 138 -16.89 15.34 6.22
C PRO A 138 -17.70 16.06 5.14
N GLY A 139 -18.40 15.29 4.32
CA GLY A 139 -19.12 15.79 3.17
C GLY A 139 -20.21 16.68 3.70
N THR A 140 -19.98 18.00 3.66
CA THR A 140 -20.99 19.05 3.56
C THR A 140 -22.32 18.77 4.29
N ALA A 141 -22.28 18.24 5.52
CA ALA A 141 -23.47 17.88 6.30
C ALA A 141 -23.59 18.68 7.60
N ALA A 142 -22.70 19.67 7.83
CA ALA A 142 -22.68 20.46 9.07
C ALA A 142 -22.60 21.99 8.84
N LEU A 143 -23.07 22.50 7.69
CA LEU A 143 -23.21 23.95 7.46
C LEU A 143 -24.62 24.35 7.01
N GLY A 144 -25.63 23.64 7.50
CA GLY A 144 -27.03 23.89 7.14
C GLY A 144 -27.98 23.79 8.31
N LEU A 145 -27.74 24.53 9.41
CA LEU A 145 -28.75 24.81 10.46
C LEU A 145 -28.28 25.99 11.33
N ALA A 146 -28.19 27.18 10.74
CA ALA A 146 -28.08 28.42 11.50
C ALA A 146 -28.80 29.57 10.77
N ALA A 147 -30.09 29.41 10.45
CA ALA A 147 -30.90 30.51 9.90
C ALA A 147 -32.42 30.29 10.00
N ILE A 148 -32.98 30.17 11.22
CA ILE A 148 -34.41 30.49 11.50
C ILE A 148 -34.52 30.71 13.02
N GLY A 149 -34.97 31.82 13.60
CA GLY A 149 -35.36 33.12 13.09
C GLY A 149 -35.42 34.11 14.28
N SER A 150 -34.94 35.32 14.06
CA SER A 150 -35.22 36.49 14.89
C SER A 150 -36.40 37.26 14.28
N LEU A 151 -37.09 38.04 15.14
CA LEU A 151 -38.32 38.86 14.91
C LEU A 151 -39.64 38.06 15.09
N VAL A 152 -40.61 38.40 15.94
CA VAL A 152 -41.09 39.68 16.50
C VAL A 152 -41.78 39.41 17.84
N GLY A 153 -41.67 40.35 18.79
CA GLY A 153 -42.50 40.38 19.99
C GLY A 153 -42.30 41.63 20.85
N MET A 154 -42.37 42.82 20.24
CA MET A 154 -42.50 44.07 20.98
C MET A 154 -43.81 44.07 21.79
N GLY A 155 -43.76 44.42 23.08
CA GLY A 155 -45.00 44.70 23.81
C GLY A 155 -44.93 44.60 25.34
N GLY A 156 -43.97 45.25 25.99
CA GLY A 156 -43.94 45.38 27.45
C GLY A 156 -43.89 46.85 27.87
N LEU A 157 -45.04 47.52 27.86
CA LEU A 157 -45.20 48.94 28.18
C LEU A 157 -44.71 49.26 29.61
N ARG A 158 -43.85 50.28 29.74
CA ARG A 158 -43.36 50.79 31.03
C ARG A 158 -44.39 51.75 31.67
N ARG A 159 -44.76 51.42 32.92
CA ARG A 159 -44.98 52.26 34.13
C ARG A 159 -45.89 53.51 34.10
N ARG A 160 -47.02 53.38 34.83
CA ARG A 160 -47.64 54.25 35.86
C ARG A 160 -47.80 55.77 35.61
N CYS A 161 -49.06 56.23 35.74
CA CYS A 161 -49.40 57.46 36.48
C CYS A 161 -50.76 57.31 37.18
N ARG A 162 -50.84 57.79 38.43
CA ARG A 162 -52.00 57.92 39.32
C ARG A 162 -52.08 59.40 39.70
N VAL A 163 -53.18 60.12 39.43
CA VAL A 163 -53.57 61.34 40.15
C VAL A 163 -55.11 61.51 40.07
N SER A 164 -55.68 61.74 41.26
CA SER A 164 -56.98 62.31 41.67
C SER A 164 -58.29 61.74 41.14
#